data_AF-A0A1M7A5J2-F1
#
_entry.id   AF-A0A1M7A5J2-F1
#
_cell.length_a   1.000
_cell.length_b   1.000
_cell.length_c   1.000
_cell.angle_alpha   90.00
_cell.angle_beta   90.00
_cell.angle_gamma   90.00
#
_symmetry.space_group_name_H-M   'P 1'
#
loop_
_entity.id
_entity.type
_entity.pdbx_description
1 polymer ?
#
loop_
_entity_poly.entity_id
_entity_poly.type
_entity_poly.pdbx_seq_one_letter_code
_entity_poly.pdbx_strand_id
1 'polypeptide(L)'
;MKRFSLGVVAAHGVIDPFVNAGTYISFSGVPGTQPKRTLAALDLIAPVLHTLFLRTKQAEESTIDLMVLTDRQRELVDLAVMGLSDKAIASRLAISDHTVGNHFRAIYAKLGIGKRSQLIALLK
;
A
#
# COMPACT_ATOMS: atom_id res chain seq x y z
N MET A 1 -34.36 -6.50 -8.53
CA MET A 1 -33.21 -5.89 -9.24
C MET A 1 -33.48 -4.40 -9.44
N LYS A 2 -32.58 -3.50 -9.03
CA LYS A 2 -32.69 -2.06 -9.33
C LYS A 2 -32.07 -1.79 -10.71
N ARG A 3 -32.84 -1.19 -11.63
CA ARG A 3 -32.31 -0.70 -12.92
C ARG A 3 -31.85 0.74 -12.73
N PHE A 4 -30.60 1.02 -13.06
CA PHE A 4 -30.06 2.37 -13.12
C PHE A 4 -30.05 2.81 -14.58
N SER A 5 -30.62 3.98 -14.88
CA SER A 5 -30.66 4.55 -16.23
C SER A 5 -29.28 5.12 -16.62
N LEU A 6 -28.31 4.22 -16.84
CA LEU A 6 -26.90 4.56 -17.08
C LEU A 6 -26.61 5.06 -18.51
N GLY A 7 -27.59 4.98 -19.41
CA GLY A 7 -27.39 5.33 -20.82
C GLY A 7 -26.40 4.38 -21.50
N VAL A 8 -25.65 4.91 -22.47
CA VAL A 8 -24.57 4.16 -23.15
C VAL A 8 -23.37 4.07 -22.22
N VAL A 9 -22.87 2.85 -22.04
CA VAL A 9 -21.69 2.55 -21.24
C VAL A 9 -20.54 2.15 -22.17
N ALA A 10 -19.40 2.80 -22.02
CA ALA A 10 -18.16 2.41 -22.66
C ALA A 10 -17.24 1.82 -21.60
N ALA A 11 -16.63 0.67 -21.87
CA ALA A 11 -15.79 -0.02 -20.90
C ALA A 11 -14.55 -0.62 -21.56
N HIS A 12 -13.48 -0.73 -20.77
CA HIS A 12 -12.21 -1.27 -21.22
C HIS A 12 -11.49 -1.99 -20.08
N GLY A 13 -10.84 -3.11 -20.40
CA GLY A 13 -10.10 -3.93 -19.46
C GLY A 13 -8.61 -3.89 -19.76
N VAL A 14 -7.79 -3.75 -18.73
CA VAL A 14 -6.32 -3.88 -18.81
C VAL A 14 -5.91 -5.07 -17.95
N ILE A 15 -5.06 -5.94 -18.50
CA ILE A 15 -4.45 -7.06 -17.79
C ILE A 15 -2.96 -6.79 -17.71
N ASP A 16 -2.40 -6.82 -16.50
CA ASP A 16 -0.96 -6.71 -16.27
C ASP A 16 -0.45 -8.04 -15.69
N PRO A 17 0.27 -8.85 -16.51
CA PRO A 17 0.77 -10.15 -16.09
C PRO A 17 1.96 -10.04 -15.12
N PHE A 18 2.64 -8.89 -15.04
CA PHE A 18 3.82 -8.72 -14.19
C PHE A 18 3.44 -8.52 -12.73
N VAL A 19 2.28 -7.90 -12.48
CA VAL A 19 1.73 -7.66 -11.14
C VAL A 19 0.53 -8.54 -10.82
N ASN A 20 0.21 -9.51 -11.71
CA ASN A 20 -0.92 -10.43 -11.60
C ASN A 20 -2.25 -9.72 -11.26
N ALA A 21 -2.50 -8.59 -11.90
CA ALA A 21 -3.69 -7.77 -11.67
C ALA A 21 -4.40 -7.43 -12.98
N GLY A 22 -5.71 -7.17 -12.86
CA GLY A 22 -6.52 -6.64 -13.95
C GLY A 22 -7.35 -5.48 -13.46
N THR A 23 -7.61 -4.51 -14.33
CA THR A 23 -8.54 -3.41 -14.05
C THR A 23 -9.60 -3.36 -15.14
N TYR A 24 -10.85 -3.22 -14.72
CA TYR A 24 -11.99 -3.00 -15.59
C TYR A 24 -12.57 -1.61 -15.31
N ILE A 25 -12.53 -0.73 -16.31
CA ILE A 25 -12.95 0.66 -16.19
C ILE A 25 -14.20 0.84 -17.04
N SER A 26 -15.23 1.48 -16.49
CA SER A 26 -16.45 1.79 -17.22
C SER A 26 -16.83 3.26 -17.05
N PHE A 27 -17.31 3.86 -18.13
CA PHE A 27 -17.84 5.22 -18.20
C PHE A 27 -19.29 5.12 -18.66
N SER A 28 -20.22 5.68 -17.89
CA SER A 28 -21.64 5.75 -18.23
C SER A 28 -22.00 7.11 -18.87
N GLY A 29 -23.12 7.17 -19.58
CA GLY A 29 -23.58 8.39 -20.24
C GLY A 29 -22.71 8.85 -21.42
N VAL A 30 -21.91 7.96 -22.01
CA VAL A 30 -21.02 8.31 -23.12
C VAL A 30 -21.85 8.59 -24.39
N PRO A 31 -21.54 9.63 -25.18
CA PRO A 31 -22.25 9.86 -26.44
C PRO A 31 -22.13 8.65 -27.39
N GLY A 32 -23.27 8.07 -27.78
CA GLY A 32 -23.32 6.91 -28.69
C GLY A 32 -22.98 7.23 -30.15
N THR A 33 -22.69 8.49 -30.47
CA THR A 33 -22.53 8.98 -31.86
C THR A 33 -21.16 8.71 -32.47
N GLN A 34 -20.14 8.36 -31.68
CA GLN A 34 -18.75 8.17 -32.15
C GLN A 34 -18.05 6.95 -31.52
N PRO A 35 -18.54 5.72 -31.71
CA PRO A 35 -18.02 4.54 -31.04
C PRO A 35 -16.53 4.26 -31.32
N LYS A 36 -16.05 4.47 -32.56
CA LYS A 36 -14.63 4.27 -32.92
C LYS A 36 -13.70 5.24 -32.17
N ARG A 37 -14.11 6.50 -32.03
CA ARG A 37 -13.33 7.51 -31.31
C ARG A 37 -13.32 7.23 -29.81
N THR A 38 -14.46 6.81 -29.27
CA THR A 38 -14.57 6.37 -27.87
C THR A 38 -13.65 5.19 -27.59
N LEU A 39 -13.64 4.17 -28.45
CA LEU A 39 -12.75 3.01 -28.31
C LEU A 39 -11.28 3.43 -28.37
N ALA A 40 -10.87 4.24 -29.37
CA ALA A 40 -9.49 4.71 -29.46
C ALA A 40 -9.06 5.56 -28.25
N ALA A 41 -9.98 6.36 -27.69
CA ALA A 41 -9.71 7.10 -26.46
C ALA A 41 -9.54 6.14 -25.27
N LEU A 42 -10.38 5.11 -25.15
CA LEU A 42 -10.26 4.07 -24.11
C LEU A 42 -8.93 3.32 -24.21
N ASP A 43 -8.52 2.90 -25.41
CA ASP A 43 -7.24 2.24 -25.64
C ASP A 43 -6.05 3.10 -25.17
N LEU A 44 -6.16 4.43 -25.31
CA LEU A 44 -5.13 5.37 -24.88
C LEU A 44 -5.15 5.61 -23.36
N ILE A 45 -6.32 5.84 -22.76
CA ILE A 45 -6.40 6.26 -21.35
C ILE A 45 -6.40 5.08 -20.37
N ALA A 46 -6.88 3.90 -20.76
CA ALA A 46 -7.05 2.78 -19.84
C ALA A 46 -5.74 2.29 -19.21
N PRO A 47 -4.59 2.20 -19.92
CA PRO A 47 -3.31 1.83 -19.30
C PRO A 47 -2.84 2.84 -18.25
N VAL A 48 -3.07 4.13 -18.48
CA VAL A 48 -2.73 5.19 -17.52
C VAL A 48 -3.61 5.07 -16.27
N LEU A 49 -4.92 4.91 -16.46
CA LEU A 49 -5.85 4.74 -15.35
C LEU A 49 -5.58 3.46 -14.56
N HIS A 50 -5.23 2.35 -15.22
CA HIS A 50 -4.77 1.12 -14.58
C HIS A 50 -3.54 1.37 -13.72
N THR A 51 -2.52 2.04 -14.26
CA THR A 51 -1.30 2.38 -13.53
C THR A 51 -1.60 3.24 -12.30
N LEU A 52 -2.46 4.26 -12.44
CA LEU A 52 -2.86 5.11 -11.33
C LEU A 52 -3.62 4.33 -10.25
N PHE A 53 -4.54 3.45 -10.66
CA PHE A 53 -5.29 2.59 -9.75
C PHE A 53 -4.38 1.67 -8.94
N LEU A 54 -3.40 1.03 -9.59
CA LEU A 54 -2.43 0.18 -8.89
C LEU A 54 -1.57 0.98 -7.91
N ARG A 55 -1.16 2.20 -8.27
CA ARG A 55 -0.39 3.08 -7.35
C ARG A 55 -1.21 3.49 -6.14
N THR A 56 -2.48 3.82 -6.32
CA THR A 56 -3.36 4.15 -5.18
C THR A 56 -3.61 2.92 -4.31
N LYS A 57 -3.81 1.73 -4.91
CA LYS A 57 -3.95 0.48 -4.17
C LYS A 57 -2.70 0.15 -3.36
N GLN A 58 -1.53 0.30 -3.96
CA GLN A 58 -0.27 0.07 -3.28
C GLN A 58 -0.08 1.07 -2.13
N ALA A 59 -0.46 2.35 -2.30
CA ALA A 59 -0.40 3.34 -1.22
C ALA A 59 -1.37 3.01 -0.07
N GLU A 60 -2.57 2.51 -0.37
CA GLU A 60 -3.55 2.02 0.62
C GLU A 60 -3.02 0.79 1.36
N GLU A 61 -2.39 -0.16 0.66
CA GLU A 61 -1.83 -1.38 1.27
C GLU A 61 -0.49 -1.13 1.99
N SER A 62 0.18 -0.02 1.69
CA SER A 62 1.43 0.40 2.34
C SER A 62 1.20 1.17 3.64
N THR A 63 -0.04 1.40 4.08
CA THR A 63 -0.28 1.98 5.40
C THR A 63 -0.02 0.93 6.47
N ILE A 64 1.17 0.99 7.07
CA ILE A 64 1.49 0.17 8.22
C ILE A 64 0.63 0.62 9.40
N ASP A 65 -0.16 -0.30 9.92
CA ASP A 65 -0.93 -0.06 11.12
C ASP A 65 -0.02 -0.18 12.36
N LEU A 66 0.49 0.98 12.82
CA LEU A 66 1.28 1.06 14.04
C LEU A 66 0.45 0.73 15.30
N MET A 67 -0.89 0.68 15.22
CA MET A 67 -1.75 0.27 16.33
C MET A 67 -1.59 -1.21 16.67
N VAL A 68 -1.04 -2.03 15.76
CA VAL A 68 -0.73 -3.44 16.01
C VAL A 68 0.43 -3.60 17.03
N LEU A 69 1.24 -2.56 17.23
CA LEU A 69 2.32 -2.55 18.20
C LEU A 69 1.82 -2.25 19.61
N THR A 70 2.35 -3.00 20.59
CA THR A 70 2.12 -2.66 22.01
C THR A 70 2.81 -1.34 22.36
N ASP A 71 2.41 -0.71 23.46
CA ASP A 71 3.03 0.55 23.92
C ASP A 71 4.55 0.41 24.06
N ARG A 72 5.00 -0.72 24.63
CA ARG A 72 6.44 -1.01 24.75
C ARG A 72 7.12 -1.16 23.41
N GLN A 73 6.47 -1.80 22.44
CA GLN A 73 7.03 -1.92 21.08
C GLN A 73 7.13 -0.57 20.38
N ARG A 74 6.14 0.32 20.56
CA ARG A 74 6.19 1.70 20.04
C ARG A 74 7.35 2.48 20.65
N GLU A 75 7.56 2.40 21.96
CA GLU A 75 8.70 3.04 22.62
C GLU A 75 10.06 2.58 22.05
N LEU A 76 10.23 1.27 21.79
CA LEU A 76 11.44 0.77 21.15
C LEU A 76 11.61 1.30 19.71
N VAL A 77 10.52 1.40 18.95
CA VAL A 77 10.52 1.94 17.59
C VAL A 77 10.90 3.43 17.60
N ASP A 78 10.37 4.23 18.52
CA ASP A 78 10.69 5.65 18.65
C ASP A 78 12.18 5.86 18.93
N LEU A 79 12.74 5.11 19.88
CA LEU A 79 14.18 5.12 20.16
C LEU A 79 14.99 4.69 18.94
N ALA A 80 14.48 3.74 18.17
CA ALA A 80 15.16 3.26 16.98
C ALA A 80 15.20 4.29 15.84
N VAL A 81 14.10 5.00 15.63
CA VAL A 81 13.99 6.09 14.64
C VAL A 81 14.89 7.27 15.03
N MET A 82 15.06 7.53 16.32
CA MET A 82 16.06 8.49 16.84
C MET A 82 17.52 8.03 16.65
N GLY A 83 17.76 6.85 16.08
CA GLY A 83 19.10 6.37 15.73
C GLY A 83 19.84 5.62 16.83
N LEU A 84 19.18 5.28 17.95
CA LEU A 84 19.83 4.54 19.03
C LEU A 84 20.09 3.08 18.62
N SER A 85 21.29 2.57 18.94
CA SER A 85 21.61 1.15 18.78
C SER A 85 20.84 0.29 19.78
N ASP A 86 20.71 -1.02 19.50
CA ASP A 86 20.01 -1.96 20.39
C ASP A 86 20.60 -1.94 21.82
N LYS A 87 21.92 -1.76 21.95
CA LYS A 87 22.61 -1.61 23.24
C LYS A 87 22.25 -0.30 23.97
N ALA A 88 22.11 0.79 23.24
CA ALA A 88 21.68 2.07 23.81
C ALA A 88 20.21 2.01 24.24
N ILE A 89 19.36 1.34 23.45
CA ILE A 89 17.96 1.08 23.80
C ILE A 89 17.88 0.21 25.05
N ALA A 90 18.63 -0.90 25.10
CA ALA A 90 18.70 -1.79 26.25
C ALA A 90 19.08 -1.05 27.54
N SER A 91 20.11 -0.21 27.47
CA SER A 91 20.56 0.63 28.58
C SER A 91 19.48 1.61 29.05
N ARG A 92 18.83 2.31 28.11
CA ARG A 92 17.78 3.30 28.43
C ARG A 92 16.53 2.67 29.02
N LEU A 93 16.21 1.47 28.56
CA LEU A 93 15.01 0.74 28.91
C LEU A 93 15.21 -0.24 30.07
N ALA A 94 16.42 -0.32 30.62
CA ALA A 94 16.84 -1.23 31.69
C ALA A 94 16.50 -2.71 31.39
N ILE A 95 16.74 -3.15 30.16
CA ILE A 95 16.56 -4.54 29.69
C ILE A 95 17.82 -5.04 28.99
N SER A 96 17.91 -6.34 28.70
CA SER A 96 19.06 -6.89 27.98
C SER A 96 19.01 -6.62 26.47
N ASP A 97 20.17 -6.55 25.81
CA ASP A 97 20.29 -6.50 24.34
C ASP A 97 19.53 -7.65 23.66
N HIS A 98 19.53 -8.83 24.27
CA HIS A 98 18.76 -9.98 23.77
C HIS A 98 17.25 -9.70 23.80
N THR A 99 16.74 -9.10 24.88
CA THR A 99 15.33 -8.72 25.02
C THR A 99 14.94 -7.69 23.97
N VAL A 100 15.80 -6.69 23.71
CA VAL A 100 15.61 -5.72 22.62
C VAL A 100 15.51 -6.43 21.26
N GLY A 101 16.43 -7.36 20.98
CA GLY A 101 16.39 -8.17 19.76
C GLY A 101 15.10 -8.99 19.61
N ASN A 102 14.59 -9.55 20.71
CA ASN A 102 13.31 -10.28 20.71
C ASN A 102 12.12 -9.35 20.41
N HIS A 103 12.11 -8.15 21.00
CA HIS A 103 11.09 -7.17 20.67
C HIS A 103 11.14 -6.76 19.20
N PHE A 104 12.32 -6.49 18.63
CA PHE A 104 12.45 -6.15 17.21
C PHE A 104 12.02 -7.28 16.29
N ARG A 105 12.33 -8.55 16.61
CA ARG A 105 11.80 -9.69 15.85
C ARG A 105 10.27 -9.71 15.84
N ALA A 106 9.65 -9.48 16.99
CA ALA A 106 8.19 -9.42 17.08
C ALA A 106 7.60 -8.20 16.35
N ILE A 107 8.27 -7.05 16.40
CA ILE A 107 7.89 -5.84 15.64
C ILE A 107 7.96 -6.13 14.14
N TYR A 108 9.07 -6.68 13.66
CA TYR A 108 9.27 -6.98 12.25
C TYR A 108 8.22 -7.97 11.72
N ALA A 109 7.92 -9.01 12.50
CA ALA A 109 6.84 -9.95 12.16
C ALA A 109 5.47 -9.26 12.09
N LYS A 110 5.14 -8.39 13.06
CA LYS A 110 3.88 -7.64 13.08
C LYS A 110 3.73 -6.65 11.93
N LEU A 111 4.84 -6.04 11.50
CA LEU A 111 4.86 -5.04 10.42
C LEU A 111 5.17 -5.65 9.03
N GLY A 112 5.34 -6.98 8.94
CA GLY A 112 5.64 -7.65 7.67
C GLY A 112 7.00 -7.30 7.05
N ILE A 113 7.98 -6.90 7.87
CA ILE A 113 9.31 -6.51 7.42
C ILE A 113 10.40 -7.45 7.93
N GLY A 114 11.60 -7.37 7.36
CA GLY A 114 12.72 -8.25 7.69
C GLY A 114 13.90 -7.56 8.38
N LYS A 115 14.00 -6.23 8.35
CA LYS A 115 15.17 -5.52 8.88
C LYS A 115 14.88 -4.10 9.36
N ARG A 116 15.76 -3.63 10.26
CA ARG A 116 15.72 -2.29 10.83
C ARG A 116 15.71 -1.16 9.80
N SER A 117 16.44 -1.31 8.70
CA SER A 117 16.46 -0.28 7.66
C SER A 117 15.10 -0.12 6.96
N GLN A 118 14.33 -1.21 6.85
CA GLN A 118 12.95 -1.15 6.35
C GLN A 118 12.07 -0.43 7.37
N LEU A 119 12.18 -0.74 8.67
CA LEU A 119 11.47 -0.03 9.73
C LEU A 119 11.71 1.49 9.65
N ILE A 120 12.97 1.92 9.51
CA ILE A 120 13.31 3.35 9.40
C ILE A 120 12.75 3.97 8.11
N ALA A 121 12.82 3.26 6.99
CA ALA A 121 12.29 3.75 5.71
C ALA A 121 10.76 3.87 5.71
N LEU A 122 10.07 3.06 6.50
CA LEU A 122 8.62 3.08 6.63
C LEU A 122 8.07 4.20 7.52
N LEU A 123 8.91 4.72 8.41
CA LEU A 123 8.54 5.74 9.40
C LEU A 123 9.08 7.13 9.03
N LYS A 124 9.68 7.26 7.85
CA LYS A 124 10.14 8.52 7.25
C LYS A 124 9.19 8.97 6.16
#